data_AF-D4J8H3-F1
#
_entry.id   AF-D4J8H3-F1
#
_cell.length_a   1.000
_cell.length_b   1.000
_cell.length_c   1.000
_cell.angle_alpha   90.00
_cell.angle_beta   90.00
_cell.angle_gamma   90.00
#
_symmetry.space_group_name_H-M   'P 1'
#
loop_
_entity.id
_entity.type
_entity.pdbx_description
1 polymer ?
#
loop_
_entity_poly.entity_id
_entity_poly.type
_entity_poly.pdbx_seq_one_letter_code
_entity_poly.pdbx_strand_id
1 'polypeptide(L)'
;MSNYFLFSGGHTEIDAEGDGIDATGGILVAAGSSGMAVNFGNNSTQGSVLVNMDRQEAGTDIVLTDASGTELINWQASKKYTSVVISCPGIAQGESYTLKAGTSKTTVTMDSLIYGTGNTMGR
;
A
#
# COMPACT_ATOMS: atom_id res chain seq x y z
N MET A 1 -13.16 -3.29 -15.89
CA MET A 1 -13.17 -4.30 -14.80
C MET A 1 -11.90 -4.11 -14.02
N SER A 2 -11.98 -3.71 -12.75
CA SER A 2 -10.80 -3.63 -11.88
C SER A 2 -10.53 -5.03 -11.31
N ASN A 3 -9.37 -5.58 -11.60
CA ASN A 3 -8.95 -6.87 -11.03
C ASN A 3 -8.33 -6.59 -9.66
N TYR A 4 -9.00 -7.04 -8.60
CA TYR A 4 -8.49 -6.96 -7.23
C TYR A 4 -7.94 -8.33 -6.82
N PHE A 5 -6.71 -8.35 -6.28
CA PHE A 5 -6.27 -9.45 -5.42
C PHE A 5 -6.57 -9.04 -3.98
N LEU A 6 -7.67 -9.56 -3.44
CA LEU A 6 -8.07 -9.30 -2.06
C LEU A 6 -7.65 -10.47 -1.17
N PHE A 7 -6.79 -10.17 -0.19
CA PHE A 7 -6.46 -11.10 0.89
C PHE A 7 -7.18 -10.63 2.15
N SER A 8 -8.36 -11.20 2.44
CA SER A 8 -9.16 -10.85 3.61
C SER A 8 -9.02 -11.90 4.72
N GLY A 9 -7.86 -11.90 5.36
CA GLY A 9 -7.58 -12.69 6.54
C GLY A 9 -6.89 -14.04 6.30
N GLY A 10 -6.11 -14.46 7.31
CA GLY A 10 -5.18 -15.58 7.20
C GLY A 10 -3.73 -15.07 7.31
N HIS A 11 -2.77 -15.97 7.14
CA HIS A 11 -1.36 -15.65 6.94
C HIS A 11 -1.06 -15.89 5.46
N THR A 12 -0.76 -14.82 4.73
CA THR A 12 -0.30 -14.92 3.34
C THR A 12 1.19 -14.62 3.36
N GLU A 13 2.02 -15.64 3.19
CA GLU A 13 3.43 -15.47 2.90
C GLU A 13 3.58 -15.41 1.38
N ILE A 14 4.06 -14.26 0.89
CA ILE A 14 4.58 -14.17 -0.47
C ILE A 14 6.09 -14.13 -0.32
N ASP A 15 6.71 -15.29 -0.52
CA ASP A 15 8.15 -15.42 -0.55
C ASP A 15 8.63 -15.20 -2.00
N ALA A 16 8.83 -13.92 -2.33
CA ALA A 16 9.28 -13.49 -3.65
C ALA A 16 10.80 -13.31 -3.66
N GLU A 17 11.57 -14.35 -3.29
CA GLU A 17 13.02 -14.37 -3.52
C GLU A 17 13.31 -14.04 -5.00
N GLY A 18 14.12 -13.00 -5.26
CA GLY A 18 14.35 -12.46 -6.61
C GLY A 18 13.78 -11.05 -6.78
N ASP A 19 13.07 -10.79 -7.89
CA ASP A 19 12.61 -9.45 -8.31
C ASP A 19 11.32 -8.96 -7.61
N GLY A 20 10.73 -9.74 -6.70
CA GLY A 20 9.54 -9.34 -5.92
C GLY A 20 8.19 -9.58 -6.62
N ILE A 21 7.18 -8.78 -6.26
CA ILE A 21 5.87 -8.75 -6.93
C ILE A 21 5.85 -7.62 -7.96
N ASP A 22 5.48 -7.93 -9.21
CA ASP A 22 5.27 -6.95 -10.27
C ASP A 22 3.78 -6.72 -10.54
N ALA A 23 3.34 -5.46 -10.58
CA ALA A 23 1.99 -5.07 -10.94
C ALA A 23 1.96 -4.23 -12.23
N THR A 24 1.22 -4.69 -13.23
CA THR A 24 0.94 -3.95 -14.47
C THR A 24 -0.55 -3.64 -14.59
N GLY A 25 -0.98 -2.48 -14.08
CA GLY A 25 -2.32 -1.91 -14.33
C GLY A 25 -3.42 -2.35 -13.36
N GLY A 26 -3.14 -3.25 -12.41
CA GLY A 26 -4.09 -3.71 -11.39
C GLY A 26 -4.09 -2.85 -10.13
N ILE A 27 -5.09 -3.03 -9.27
CA ILE A 27 -5.10 -2.41 -7.94
C ILE A 27 -4.76 -3.49 -6.90
N LEU A 28 -3.77 -3.21 -6.05
CA LEU A 28 -3.46 -3.99 -4.87
C LEU A 28 -3.60 -3.12 -3.62
N VAL A 29 -4.30 -3.64 -2.62
CA VAL A 29 -4.38 -3.07 -1.27
C VAL A 29 -4.18 -4.21 -0.28
N ALA A 30 -3.13 -4.11 0.55
CA ALA A 30 -2.85 -5.04 1.63
C ALA A 30 -2.73 -4.27 2.94
N ALA A 31 -3.32 -4.81 4.01
CA ALA A 31 -3.18 -4.27 5.35
C ALA A 31 -2.90 -5.42 6.33
N GLY A 32 -1.91 -5.23 7.20
CA GLY A 32 -1.43 -6.32 8.05
C GLY A 32 -0.48 -5.85 9.15
N SER A 33 0.37 -6.75 9.62
CA SER A 33 1.43 -6.42 10.58
C SER A 33 2.59 -5.73 9.87
N SER A 34 3.06 -4.62 10.43
CA SER A 34 4.27 -3.91 9.99
C SER A 34 5.53 -4.77 10.00
N GLY A 35 5.62 -5.75 10.91
CA GLY A 35 6.77 -6.67 10.97
C GLY A 35 6.85 -7.66 9.81
N MET A 36 5.76 -7.84 9.05
CA MET A 36 5.68 -8.69 7.85
C MET A 36 5.42 -7.86 6.59
N ALA A 37 5.51 -6.53 6.68
CA ALA A 37 5.16 -5.66 5.57
C ALA A 37 6.29 -5.66 4.53
N VAL A 38 5.94 -6.01 3.30
CA VAL A 38 6.86 -6.01 2.16
C VAL A 38 6.28 -5.05 1.10
N ASN A 39 7.14 -4.20 0.54
CA ASN A 39 6.75 -3.30 -0.54
C ASN A 39 7.01 -3.95 -1.90
N PHE A 40 6.60 -3.27 -2.96
CA PHE A 40 6.98 -3.60 -4.33
C PHE A 40 8.46 -3.34 -4.57
N GLY A 41 9.04 -4.08 -5.53
CA GLY A 41 10.43 -3.94 -5.94
C GLY A 41 10.65 -2.73 -6.85
N ASN A 42 11.92 -2.33 -7.00
CA ASN A 42 12.30 -1.18 -7.85
C ASN A 42 12.06 -1.40 -9.35
N ASN A 43 11.80 -2.63 -9.80
CA ASN A 43 11.47 -2.95 -11.19
C ASN A 43 9.97 -2.77 -11.53
N SER A 44 9.13 -2.49 -10.52
CA SER A 44 7.71 -2.27 -10.75
C SER A 44 7.45 -1.05 -11.65
N THR A 45 6.56 -1.24 -12.62
CA THR A 45 6.15 -0.20 -13.57
C THR A 45 4.96 0.65 -13.09
N GLN A 46 4.48 0.39 -11.87
CA GLN A 46 3.32 1.05 -11.27
C GLN A 46 3.69 1.55 -9.87
N GLY A 47 3.17 2.73 -9.51
CA GLY A 47 3.46 3.33 -8.22
C GLY A 47 2.98 2.50 -7.03
N SER A 48 3.76 2.45 -5.95
CA SER A 48 3.39 1.80 -4.70
C SER A 48 3.72 2.63 -3.46
N VAL A 49 2.92 2.45 -2.42
CA VAL A 49 3.01 3.14 -1.14
C VAL A 49 2.91 2.10 -0.02
N LEU A 50 3.98 1.94 0.75
CA LEU A 50 3.99 1.22 2.02
C LEU A 50 4.05 2.23 3.18
N VAL A 51 3.08 2.17 4.08
CA VAL A 51 3.07 2.99 5.29
C VAL A 51 2.90 2.08 6.49
N ASN A 52 3.81 2.20 7.45
CA ASN A 52 3.67 1.68 8.81
C ASN A 52 3.04 2.74 9.72
N MET A 53 2.21 2.31 10.65
CA MET A 53 1.49 3.17 11.58
C MET A 53 1.18 2.45 12.90
N ASP A 54 0.68 3.19 13.88
CA ASP A 54 0.11 2.60 15.10
C ASP A 54 -1.08 1.70 14.78
N ARG A 55 -1.40 0.78 15.69
CA ARG A 55 -2.48 -0.19 15.52
C ARG A 55 -3.80 0.50 15.18
N GLN A 56 -4.38 0.08 14.07
CA GLN A 56 -5.72 0.42 13.63
C GLN A 56 -6.67 -0.76 13.84
N GLU A 57 -7.94 -0.45 14.08
CA GLU A 57 -8.97 -1.44 14.39
C GLU A 57 -9.59 -2.05 13.12
N ALA A 58 -10.17 -3.24 13.26
CA ALA A 58 -10.98 -3.82 12.19
C ALA A 58 -12.23 -2.97 11.95
N GLY A 59 -12.74 -2.97 10.72
CA GLY A 59 -13.90 -2.18 10.30
C GLY A 59 -13.58 -0.72 9.98
N THR A 60 -12.33 -0.28 10.14
CA THR A 60 -11.93 1.08 9.72
C THR A 60 -11.58 1.13 8.25
N ASP A 61 -11.84 2.29 7.63
CA ASP A 61 -11.52 2.52 6.23
C ASP A 61 -10.03 2.89 6.03
N ILE A 62 -9.52 2.47 4.88
CA ILE A 62 -8.24 2.81 4.28
C ILE A 62 -8.55 3.56 3.00
N VAL A 63 -8.25 4.86 3.00
CA VAL A 63 -8.55 5.77 1.91
C VAL A 63 -7.26 6.41 1.44
N LEU A 64 -6.97 6.29 0.13
CA LEU A 64 -5.88 7.00 -0.51
C LEU A 64 -6.47 8.06 -1.43
N THR A 65 -6.13 9.32 -1.20
CA THR A 65 -6.52 10.43 -2.06
C THR A 65 -5.32 11.07 -2.73
N ASP A 66 -5.50 11.60 -3.93
CA ASP A 66 -4.51 12.50 -4.55
C ASP A 66 -4.54 13.90 -3.91
N ALA A 67 -3.68 14.80 -4.41
CA ALA A 67 -3.59 16.18 -3.95
C ALA A 67 -4.86 17.02 -4.21
N SER A 68 -5.71 16.61 -5.16
CA SER A 68 -7.01 17.25 -5.43
C SER A 68 -8.11 16.80 -4.47
N GLY A 69 -7.85 15.75 -3.69
CA GLY A 69 -8.82 15.11 -2.81
C GLY A 69 -9.64 14.02 -3.51
N THR A 70 -9.27 13.61 -4.72
CA THR A 70 -9.92 12.51 -5.44
C THR A 70 -9.53 11.18 -4.80
N GLU A 71 -10.52 10.35 -4.44
CA GLU A 71 -10.28 9.01 -3.91
C GLU A 71 -9.79 8.06 -5.01
N LEU A 72 -8.57 7.55 -4.84
CA LEU A 72 -8.00 6.49 -5.68
C LEU A 72 -8.35 5.11 -5.14
N ILE A 73 -8.44 5.00 -3.81
CA ILE A 73 -8.75 3.78 -3.07
C ILE A 73 -9.68 4.15 -1.91
N ASN A 74 -10.68 3.31 -1.69
CA ASN A 74 -11.50 3.31 -0.48
C ASN A 74 -11.81 1.85 -0.14
N TRP A 75 -11.20 1.33 0.92
CA TRP A 75 -11.28 -0.08 1.31
C TRP A 75 -11.43 -0.22 2.83
N GLN A 76 -12.36 -1.06 3.28
CA GLN A 76 -12.55 -1.32 4.71
C GLN A 76 -11.75 -2.53 5.18
N ALA A 77 -10.94 -2.35 6.23
CA ALA A 77 -10.12 -3.41 6.79
C ALA A 77 -10.96 -4.43 7.55
N SER A 78 -10.79 -5.73 7.26
CA SER A 78 -11.50 -6.81 7.96
C SER A 78 -10.84 -7.26 9.28
N LYS A 79 -9.59 -6.84 9.51
CA LYS A 79 -8.79 -7.19 10.69
C LYS A 79 -8.00 -5.97 11.16
N LYS A 80 -7.47 -6.04 12.39
CA LYS A 80 -6.54 -5.05 12.92
C LYS A 80 -5.23 -5.06 12.12
N TYR A 81 -4.60 -3.91 11.97
CA TYR A 81 -3.39 -3.75 11.17
C TYR A 81 -2.48 -2.65 11.73
N THR A 82 -1.20 -2.70 11.37
CA THR A 82 -0.16 -1.68 11.65
C THR A 82 0.62 -1.30 10.39
N SER A 83 0.26 -1.86 9.23
CA SER A 83 0.83 -1.49 7.93
C SER A 83 -0.23 -1.51 6.84
N VAL A 84 0.02 -0.73 5.80
CA VAL A 84 -0.75 -0.66 4.57
C VAL A 84 0.20 -0.60 3.39
N VAL A 85 -0.05 -1.43 2.38
CA VAL A 85 0.64 -1.41 1.08
C VAL A 85 -0.41 -1.22 -0.01
N ILE A 86 -0.22 -0.20 -0.84
CA ILE A 86 -1.13 0.10 -1.96
C ILE A 86 -0.31 0.22 -3.22
N SER A 87 -0.78 -0.39 -4.31
CA SER A 87 -0.33 -0.05 -5.67
C SER A 87 -1.54 0.11 -6.57
N CYS A 88 -1.58 1.21 -7.33
CA CYS A 88 -2.61 1.44 -8.34
C CYS A 88 -2.08 2.35 -9.46
N PRO A 89 -2.70 2.33 -10.66
CA PRO A 89 -2.28 3.17 -11.79
C PRO A 89 -2.35 4.68 -11.52
N GLY A 90 -3.13 5.11 -10.51
CA GLY A 90 -3.25 6.52 -10.13
C GLY A 90 -2.08 7.05 -9.29
N ILE A 91 -1.16 6.18 -8.84
CA ILE A 91 0.06 6.59 -8.13
C ILE A 91 1.16 6.84 -9.16
N ALA A 92 1.60 8.09 -9.25
CA ALA A 92 2.60 8.58 -10.18
C ALA A 92 3.78 9.21 -9.44
N GLN A 93 4.96 9.12 -10.03
CA GLN A 93 6.15 9.81 -9.55
C GLN A 93 5.98 11.33 -9.69
N GLY A 94 6.47 12.08 -8.69
CA GLY A 94 6.37 13.53 -8.60
C GLY A 94 5.10 14.03 -7.92
N GLU A 95 4.12 13.16 -7.71
CA GLU A 95 2.83 13.51 -7.14
C GLU A 95 2.78 13.24 -5.62
N SER A 96 1.78 13.84 -4.97
CA SER A 96 1.54 13.66 -3.53
C SER A 96 0.16 13.08 -3.26
N TYR A 97 0.10 12.24 -2.23
CA TYR A 97 -1.08 11.49 -1.84
C TYR A 97 -1.28 11.58 -0.33
N THR A 98 -2.52 11.40 0.11
CA THR A 98 -2.86 11.31 1.53
C THR A 98 -3.47 9.95 1.80
N LEU A 99 -2.81 9.17 2.65
CA LEU A 99 -3.34 7.92 3.19
C LEU A 99 -4.02 8.20 4.53
N LYS A 100 -5.33 7.95 4.59
CA LYS A 100 -6.08 7.87 5.84
C LYS A 100 -6.37 6.41 6.15
N ALA A 101 -5.95 5.94 7.31
CA ALA A 101 -6.12 4.56 7.73
C ALA A 101 -6.57 4.55 9.19
N GLY A 102 -7.87 4.29 9.41
CA GLY A 102 -8.49 4.45 10.73
C GLY A 102 -8.32 5.87 11.27
N THR A 103 -7.59 6.01 12.38
CA THR A 103 -7.26 7.31 12.99
C THR A 103 -5.96 7.90 12.48
N SER A 104 -5.15 7.11 11.75
CA SER A 104 -3.89 7.56 11.18
C SER A 104 -4.12 8.36 9.90
N LYS A 105 -3.28 9.39 9.69
CA LYS A 105 -3.22 10.17 8.46
C LYS A 105 -1.77 10.47 8.11
N THR A 106 -1.36 10.07 6.92
CA THR A 106 0.00 10.24 6.41
C THR A 106 -0.04 10.87 5.03
N THR A 107 0.74 11.93 4.83
CA THR A 107 1.00 12.46 3.49
C THR A 107 2.24 11.79 2.91
N VAL A 108 2.14 11.38 1.67
CA VAL A 108 3.17 10.65 0.92
C VAL A 108 3.51 11.46 -0.32
N THR A 109 4.78 11.74 -0.53
CA THR A 109 5.29 12.37 -1.75
C THR A 109 6.14 11.34 -2.50
N MET A 110 5.80 11.09 -3.76
CA MET A 110 6.40 10.02 -4.56
C MET A 110 7.64 10.54 -5.30
N ASP A 111 8.79 10.61 -4.63
CA ASP A 111 10.05 10.97 -5.32
C ASP A 111 10.47 9.92 -6.38
N SER A 112 10.00 8.68 -6.20
CA SER A 112 10.12 7.56 -7.14
C SER A 112 8.79 6.80 -7.23
N LEU A 113 8.71 5.78 -8.08
CA LEU A 113 7.53 4.90 -8.14
C LEU A 113 7.31 4.11 -6.85
N ILE A 114 8.32 3.94 -5.99
CA ILE A 114 8.21 3.15 -4.77
C ILE A 114 8.42 4.07 -3.56
N TYR A 115 7.39 4.16 -2.71
CA TYR A 115 7.46 4.82 -1.41
C TYR A 115 7.25 3.81 -0.30
N GLY A 116 8.07 3.84 0.77
CA GLY A 116 7.92 2.92 1.89
C GLY A 116 8.53 3.44 3.19
N THR A 117 7.79 3.35 4.31
CA THR A 117 8.31 3.61 5.67
C THR A 117 8.76 2.33 6.42
N GLY A 118 9.01 1.25 5.68
CA GLY A 118 9.53 -0.02 6.19
C GLY A 118 10.88 -0.35 5.54
N ASN A 119 11.67 -1.21 6.19
CA ASN A 119 13.03 -1.58 5.78
C ASN A 119 13.15 -1.67 4.27
N THR A 120 13.81 -0.68 3.67
CA THR A 120 14.36 -0.83 2.33
C THR A 120 15.27 -2.04 2.42
N MET A 121 14.95 -3.12 1.70
CA MET A 121 15.88 -4.24 1.55
C MET A 121 17.14 -3.67 0.90
N GLY A 122 18.10 -3.31 1.74
CA GLY A 122 19.40 -2.85 1.33
C GLY A 122 20.13 -4.05 0.75
N ARG A 123 20.39 -3.96 -0.56
CA ARG A 123 21.46 -4.60 -1.34
C ARG A 123 21.97 -5.97 -0.90
#